data_AF-A0A1S3CJK0-F1
#
_entry.id   AF-A0A1S3CJK0-F1
#
_cell.length_a   1.000
_cell.length_b   1.000
_cell.length_c   1.000
_cell.angle_alpha   90.00
_cell.angle_beta   90.00
_cell.angle_gamma   90.00
#
_symmetry.space_group_name_H-M   'P 1'
#
loop_
_entity.id
_entity.type
_entity.pdbx_description
1 polymer ?
#
loop_
_entity_poly.entity_id
_entity_poly.type
_entity_poly.pdbx_seq_one_letter_code
_entity_poly.pdbx_strand_id
1 'polypeptide(L)'
;MIMGFTTYAERRIIEAVQGKDAAALNIGVGWKGWKEDVEKFKDNLEFTKLKTKQEGVDPDDVYSRIPYEKGFQFLWRIERQVGRPEFDRFLKEYIFTYSFKTIDTETFLDFLIKELPGIEEKIDLELWIEGTGIPPDAHEPVSYLYTKILSLAKDFKLGKMPKEEETADWGGREWELYLENLPKSIEVSQIQILDARYRFSESKNYDIKVAFLQLAISSKYRDCYAEVEKTLKEVGRMRYLRKLYAALAQGPGMEEEKILANRIYSEACESYHPIAQRVVESMFSKNL
;
A
#
# COMPACT_ATOMS: atom_id res chain seq x y z
N MET A 1 -5.40 16.33 0.88
CA MET A 1 -6.40 16.45 -0.21
C MET A 1 -5.87 16.02 -1.59
N ILE A 2 -4.80 16.61 -2.13
CA ILE A 2 -4.29 16.33 -3.50
C ILE A 2 -4.12 14.82 -3.78
N MET A 3 -3.46 14.09 -2.88
CA MET A 3 -3.22 12.64 -3.06
C MET A 3 -4.52 11.81 -3.09
N GLY A 4 -5.59 12.31 -2.47
CA GLY A 4 -6.91 11.68 -2.55
C GLY A 4 -7.52 11.76 -3.95
N PHE A 5 -7.40 12.91 -4.61
CA PHE A 5 -7.87 13.09 -5.99
C PHE A 5 -7.14 12.19 -6.98
N THR A 6 -5.81 12.10 -6.87
CA THR A 6 -5.04 11.22 -7.75
C THR A 6 -5.38 9.76 -7.53
N THR A 7 -5.53 9.32 -6.27
CA THR A 7 -5.97 7.96 -5.92
C THR A 7 -7.38 7.66 -6.44
N TYR A 8 -8.29 8.64 -6.38
CA TYR A 8 -9.63 8.51 -6.95
C TYR A 8 -9.61 8.38 -8.47
N ALA A 9 -8.85 9.22 -9.16
CA ALA A 9 -8.68 9.15 -10.61
C ALA A 9 -8.04 7.82 -11.04
N GLU A 10 -7.00 7.36 -10.34
CA GLU A 10 -6.35 6.06 -10.57
C GLU A 10 -7.36 4.92 -10.52
N ARG A 11 -8.19 4.86 -9.47
CA ARG A 11 -9.18 3.79 -9.30
C ARG A 11 -10.29 3.85 -10.34
N ARG A 12 -10.67 5.06 -10.80
CA ARG A 12 -11.60 5.24 -11.93
C ARG A 12 -11.00 4.77 -13.25
N ILE A 13 -9.70 4.98 -13.47
CA ILE A 13 -8.99 4.47 -14.65
C ILE A 13 -8.89 2.94 -14.60
N ILE A 14 -8.54 2.36 -13.45
CA ILE A 14 -8.54 0.90 -13.25
C ILE A 14 -9.93 0.33 -13.54
N GLU A 15 -11.00 0.95 -13.04
CA GLU A 15 -12.36 0.51 -13.33
C GLU A 15 -12.65 0.52 -14.83
N ALA A 16 -12.23 1.57 -15.54
CA ALA A 16 -12.48 1.72 -16.98
C ALA A 16 -11.66 0.74 -17.84
N VAL A 17 -10.44 0.39 -17.43
CA VAL A 17 -9.51 -0.44 -18.21
C VAL A 17 -9.59 -1.92 -17.84
N GLN A 18 -9.76 -2.22 -16.55
CA GLN A 18 -9.67 -3.58 -15.98
C GLN A 18 -11.00 -4.06 -15.37
N GLY A 19 -12.01 -3.18 -15.29
CA GLY A 19 -13.33 -3.51 -14.79
C GLY A 19 -13.53 -3.25 -13.29
N LYS A 20 -14.79 -3.38 -12.88
CA LYS A 20 -15.24 -3.03 -11.52
C LYS A 20 -14.60 -3.87 -10.42
N ASP A 21 -14.37 -5.15 -10.68
CA ASP A 21 -13.80 -6.04 -9.67
C ASP A 21 -12.33 -5.70 -9.35
N ALA A 22 -11.54 -5.34 -10.37
CA ALA A 22 -10.17 -4.86 -10.19
C ALA A 22 -10.11 -3.53 -9.43
N ALA A 23 -11.05 -2.61 -9.71
CA ALA A 23 -11.17 -1.37 -8.96
C ALA A 23 -11.57 -1.64 -7.50
N ALA A 24 -12.58 -2.50 -7.26
CA ALA A 24 -12.99 -2.90 -5.92
C ALA A 24 -11.85 -3.56 -5.14
N LEU A 25 -11.05 -4.42 -5.78
CA LEU A 25 -9.83 -4.99 -5.19
C LEU A 25 -8.87 -3.90 -4.73
N ASN A 26 -8.56 -2.92 -5.58
CA ASN A 26 -7.66 -1.84 -5.22
C ASN A 26 -8.20 -0.94 -4.11
N ILE A 27 -9.51 -0.67 -4.09
CA ILE A 27 -10.16 0.06 -2.99
C ILE A 27 -10.07 -0.76 -1.69
N GLY A 28 -10.27 -2.08 -1.75
CA GLY A 28 -10.15 -2.99 -0.59
C GLY A 28 -8.73 -3.06 -0.02
N VAL A 29 -7.72 -3.17 -0.88
CA VAL A 29 -6.31 -3.13 -0.44
C VAL A 29 -5.97 -1.77 0.17
N GLY A 30 -6.43 -0.68 -0.44
CA GLY A 30 -6.28 0.67 0.11
C GLY A 30 -6.91 0.84 1.49
N TRP A 31 -8.13 0.31 1.67
CA TRP A 31 -8.82 0.30 2.96
C TRP A 31 -8.04 -0.46 4.04
N LYS A 32 -7.52 -1.66 3.72
CA LYS A 32 -6.66 -2.40 4.65
C LYS A 32 -5.42 -1.58 5.04
N GLY A 33 -4.75 -0.98 4.05
CA GLY A 33 -3.58 -0.15 4.29
C GLY A 33 -3.85 1.09 5.12
N TRP A 34 -5.03 1.70 4.95
CA TRP A 34 -5.46 2.81 5.78
C TRP A 34 -5.66 2.39 7.25
N LYS A 35 -6.32 1.24 7.49
CA LYS A 35 -6.47 0.68 8.84
C LYS A 35 -5.12 0.43 9.51
N GLU A 36 -4.16 -0.13 8.78
CA GLU A 36 -2.79 -0.38 9.26
C GLU A 36 -2.07 0.92 9.64
N ASP A 37 -2.19 1.97 8.81
CA ASP A 37 -1.53 3.25 9.09
C ASP A 37 -2.18 4.00 10.26
N VAL A 38 -3.51 3.89 10.44
CA VAL A 38 -4.19 4.42 11.62
C VAL A 38 -3.71 3.71 12.88
N GLU A 39 -3.58 2.38 12.87
CA GLU A 39 -3.05 1.61 14.00
C GLU A 39 -1.58 1.96 14.29
N LYS A 40 -0.76 2.16 13.24
CA LYS A 40 0.64 2.61 13.37
C LYS A 40 0.74 3.92 14.15
N PHE A 41 -0.22 4.83 13.98
CA PHE A 41 -0.26 6.13 14.63
C PHE A 41 -1.20 6.20 15.85
N LYS A 42 -1.57 5.08 16.46
CA LYS A 42 -2.46 5.08 17.63
C LYS A 42 -1.96 5.94 18.80
N ASP A 43 -0.65 6.06 18.96
CA ASP A 43 -0.01 6.86 20.00
C ASP A 43 0.18 8.34 19.58
N ASN A 44 -0.10 8.68 18.32
CA ASN A 44 -0.07 10.04 17.80
C ASN A 44 -1.11 10.22 16.67
N LEU A 45 -2.38 10.25 17.07
CA LEU A 45 -3.52 10.30 16.15
C LEU A 45 -3.58 11.56 15.29
N GLU A 46 -2.85 12.63 15.61
CA GLU A 46 -2.80 13.85 14.79
C GLU A 46 -2.31 13.56 13.36
N PHE A 47 -1.43 12.57 13.18
CA PHE A 47 -0.96 12.14 11.86
C PHE A 47 -2.01 11.38 11.04
N THR A 48 -3.18 11.11 11.61
CA THR A 48 -4.31 10.45 10.93
C THR A 48 -5.36 11.42 10.38
N LYS A 49 -5.17 12.73 10.61
CA LYS A 49 -5.99 13.78 9.99
C LYS A 49 -5.73 13.85 8.50
N LEU A 50 -6.75 14.21 7.71
CA LEU A 50 -6.56 14.40 6.27
C LEU A 50 -5.86 15.73 5.97
N LYS A 51 -6.10 16.74 6.80
CA LYS A 51 -5.32 17.98 6.85
C LYS A 51 -4.32 17.93 7.99
N THR A 52 -3.10 17.50 7.68
CA THR A 52 -2.02 17.40 8.66
C THR A 52 -1.36 18.75 8.89
N LYS A 53 -1.01 19.07 10.15
CA LYS A 53 -0.08 20.16 10.49
C LYS A 53 1.34 19.61 10.45
N GLN A 54 2.16 20.08 9.51
CA GLN A 54 3.52 19.57 9.28
C GLN A 54 4.62 20.53 9.74
N GLU A 55 4.26 21.63 10.39
CA GLU A 55 5.24 22.60 10.88
C GLU A 55 6.16 21.95 11.93
N GLY A 56 7.47 21.95 11.66
CA GLY A 56 8.48 21.35 12.54
C GLY A 56 8.51 19.81 12.54
N VAL A 57 7.81 19.15 11.62
CA VAL A 57 7.75 17.69 11.52
C VAL A 57 8.57 17.21 10.32
N ASP A 58 9.44 16.22 10.52
CA ASP A 58 10.15 15.59 9.41
C ASP A 58 9.14 14.82 8.52
N PRO A 59 9.02 15.15 7.22
CA PRO A 59 8.11 14.47 6.31
C PRO A 59 8.33 12.95 6.24
N ASP A 60 9.56 12.48 6.46
CA ASP A 60 9.89 11.06 6.45
C ASP A 60 9.30 10.31 7.67
N ASP A 61 9.09 11.00 8.80
CA ASP A 61 8.53 10.42 10.03
C ASP A 61 7.01 10.23 9.95
N VAL A 62 6.33 11.08 9.16
CA VAL A 62 4.87 11.09 9.01
C VAL A 62 4.38 10.48 7.71
N TYR A 63 5.28 10.05 6.82
CA TYR A 63 4.90 9.40 5.58
C TYR A 63 3.97 8.21 5.85
N SER A 64 2.82 8.23 5.17
CA SER A 64 1.79 7.21 5.25
C SER A 64 0.86 7.25 4.04
N ARG A 65 -0.01 6.25 3.95
CA ARG A 65 -1.09 6.16 2.96
C ARG A 65 -2.29 7.01 3.36
N ILE A 66 -2.30 7.66 4.54
CA ILE A 66 -3.47 8.39 5.04
C ILE A 66 -3.93 9.51 4.09
N PRO A 67 -3.06 10.41 3.58
CA PRO A 67 -3.49 11.45 2.64
C PRO A 67 -4.06 10.91 1.33
N TYR A 68 -3.69 9.70 0.94
CA TYR A 68 -4.14 9.00 -0.26
C TYR A 68 -5.49 8.33 0.01
N GLU A 69 -5.54 7.49 1.04
CA GLU A 69 -6.68 6.63 1.32
C GLU A 69 -7.82 7.37 1.99
N LYS A 70 -7.56 8.17 3.04
CA LYS A 70 -8.61 8.98 3.67
C LYS A 70 -9.14 10.02 2.68
N GLY A 71 -8.26 10.61 1.88
CA GLY A 71 -8.64 11.54 0.81
C GLY A 71 -9.50 10.87 -0.26
N PHE A 72 -9.12 9.68 -0.72
CA PHE A 72 -9.95 8.88 -1.62
C PHE A 72 -11.31 8.56 -1.00
N GLN A 73 -11.33 8.07 0.24
CA GLN A 73 -12.55 7.63 0.92
C GLN A 73 -13.53 8.79 1.11
N PHE A 74 -13.01 10.00 1.35
CA PHE A 74 -13.82 11.22 1.41
C PHE A 74 -14.46 11.54 0.05
N LEU A 75 -13.68 11.58 -1.03
CA LEU A 75 -14.21 11.81 -2.38
C LEU A 75 -15.21 10.72 -2.80
N TRP A 76 -14.92 9.46 -2.46
CA TRP A 76 -15.81 8.33 -2.73
C TRP A 76 -17.08 8.36 -1.86
N ARG A 77 -17.02 8.94 -0.64
CA ARG A 77 -18.20 9.20 0.19
C ARG A 77 -19.11 10.27 -0.42
N ILE A 78 -18.52 11.33 -0.99
CA ILE A 78 -19.26 12.36 -1.74
C ILE A 78 -19.90 11.74 -2.98
N GLU A 79 -19.15 10.97 -3.78
CA GLU A 79 -19.70 10.27 -4.96
C GLU A 79 -20.92 9.41 -4.62
N ARG A 80 -20.85 8.64 -3.52
CA ARG A 80 -21.99 7.81 -3.06
C ARG A 80 -23.18 8.64 -2.59
N GLN A 81 -22.95 9.86 -2.10
CA GLN A 81 -24.00 10.75 -1.62
C GLN A 81 -24.77 11.41 -2.76
N VAL A 82 -24.07 11.92 -3.78
CA VAL A 82 -24.66 12.69 -4.87
C VAL A 82 -24.89 11.89 -6.14
N GLY A 83 -24.27 10.70 -6.24
CA GLY A 83 -24.26 9.86 -7.43
C GLY A 83 -23.13 10.21 -8.38
N ARG A 84 -22.63 9.17 -9.07
CA ARG A 84 -21.48 9.29 -9.99
C ARG A 84 -21.64 10.34 -11.09
N PRO A 85 -22.78 10.47 -11.80
CA PRO A 85 -22.92 11.48 -12.85
C PRO A 85 -22.75 12.91 -12.33
N GLU A 86 -23.31 13.19 -11.14
CA GLU A 86 -23.23 14.50 -10.51
C GLU A 86 -21.82 14.79 -9.99
N PHE A 87 -21.18 13.77 -9.39
CA PHE A 87 -19.79 13.90 -8.96
C PHE A 87 -18.81 14.07 -10.14
N ASP A 88 -19.08 13.42 -11.29
CA ASP A 88 -18.29 13.60 -12.52
C ASP A 88 -18.45 15.02 -13.09
N ARG A 89 -19.64 15.64 -13.00
CA ARG A 89 -19.84 17.07 -13.31
C ARG A 89 -19.00 17.93 -12.38
N PHE A 90 -19.15 17.73 -11.06
CA PHE A 90 -18.40 18.45 -10.04
C PHE A 90 -16.89 18.40 -10.28
N LEU A 91 -16.32 17.21 -10.53
CA LEU A 91 -14.89 17.04 -10.77
C LEU A 91 -14.40 17.77 -12.02
N LYS A 92 -15.18 17.76 -13.10
CA LYS A 92 -14.83 18.50 -14.32
C LYS A 92 -14.81 20.01 -14.08
N GLU A 93 -15.81 20.53 -13.38
CA GLU A 93 -15.89 21.96 -13.05
C GLU A 93 -14.77 22.37 -12.09
N TYR A 94 -14.48 21.55 -11.09
CA TYR A 94 -13.36 21.74 -10.15
C TYR A 94 -12.02 21.84 -10.89
N ILE A 95 -11.71 20.87 -11.75
CA ILE A 95 -10.45 20.85 -12.52
C ILE A 95 -10.38 22.05 -13.47
N PHE A 96 -11.49 22.40 -14.12
CA PHE A 96 -11.55 23.55 -15.02
C PHE A 96 -11.32 24.87 -14.27
N THR A 97 -12.04 25.08 -13.16
CA THR A 97 -11.99 26.31 -12.34
C THR A 97 -10.61 26.57 -11.77
N TYR A 98 -9.93 25.52 -11.30
CA TYR A 98 -8.63 25.61 -10.62
C TYR A 98 -7.45 25.19 -11.48
N SER A 99 -7.64 25.03 -12.79
CA SER A 99 -6.55 24.79 -13.72
C SER A 99 -5.52 25.92 -13.64
N PHE A 100 -4.23 25.55 -13.55
CA PHE A 100 -3.11 26.47 -13.38
C PHE A 100 -3.15 27.35 -12.11
N LYS A 101 -3.85 26.90 -11.06
CA LYS A 101 -3.92 27.57 -9.75
C LYS A 101 -3.47 26.65 -8.63
N THR A 102 -3.04 27.26 -7.52
CA THR A 102 -2.82 26.59 -6.24
C THR A 102 -3.98 26.94 -5.31
N ILE A 103 -4.52 25.95 -4.60
CA ILE A 103 -5.60 26.13 -3.64
C ILE A 103 -5.31 25.37 -2.35
N ASP A 104 -5.87 25.86 -1.25
CA ASP A 104 -5.91 25.18 0.04
C ASP A 104 -7.17 24.31 0.19
N THR A 105 -7.33 23.73 1.37
CA THR A 105 -8.46 22.82 1.65
C THR A 105 -9.76 23.60 1.81
N GLU A 106 -9.69 24.79 2.39
CA GLU A 106 -10.79 25.73 2.61
C GLU A 106 -11.41 26.13 1.28
N THR A 107 -10.59 26.55 0.32
CA THR A 107 -11.05 26.90 -1.03
C THR A 107 -11.75 25.71 -1.71
N PHE A 108 -11.27 24.49 -1.50
CA PHE A 108 -11.95 23.30 -2.01
C PHE A 108 -13.31 23.06 -1.32
N LEU A 109 -13.40 23.21 0.00
CA LEU A 109 -14.64 23.00 0.75
C LEU A 109 -15.69 24.05 0.37
N ASP A 110 -15.30 25.31 0.22
CA ASP A 110 -16.19 26.38 -0.25
C ASP A 110 -16.73 26.07 -1.64
N PHE A 111 -15.88 25.57 -2.53
CA PHE A 111 -16.28 25.14 -3.87
C PHE A 111 -17.21 23.92 -3.83
N LEU A 112 -16.93 22.96 -2.94
CA LEU A 112 -17.75 21.77 -2.73
C LEU A 112 -19.17 22.14 -2.31
N ILE A 113 -19.32 23.00 -1.30
CA ILE A 113 -20.62 23.46 -0.79
C ILE A 113 -21.37 24.26 -1.86
N LYS A 114 -20.67 25.14 -2.59
CA LYS A 114 -21.26 25.93 -3.66
C LYS A 114 -21.81 25.06 -4.79
N GLU A 115 -21.03 24.08 -5.25
CA GLU A 115 -21.39 23.26 -6.42
C GLU A 115 -22.28 22.07 -6.08
N LEU A 116 -22.29 21.62 -4.82
CA LEU A 116 -23.17 20.56 -4.30
C LEU A 116 -23.92 21.05 -3.05
N PRO A 117 -24.93 21.93 -3.19
CA PRO A 117 -25.62 22.52 -2.04
C PRO A 117 -26.26 21.49 -1.12
N GLY A 118 -26.07 21.67 0.20
CA GLY A 118 -26.63 20.79 1.24
C GLY A 118 -25.80 19.52 1.48
N ILE A 119 -24.62 19.39 0.87
CA ILE A 119 -23.71 18.27 1.12
C ILE A 119 -23.23 18.25 2.57
N GLU A 120 -23.03 19.41 3.17
CA GLU A 120 -22.65 19.66 4.56
C GLU A 120 -23.70 19.18 5.56
N GLU A 121 -24.96 19.02 5.16
CA GLU A 121 -26.01 18.42 5.99
C GLU A 121 -25.99 16.88 5.95
N LYS A 122 -25.30 16.30 4.96
CA LYS A 122 -25.27 14.84 4.70
C LYS A 122 -23.93 14.21 5.07
N ILE A 123 -22.86 14.98 5.04
CA ILE A 123 -21.50 14.55 5.34
C ILE A 123 -20.90 15.57 6.30
N ASP A 124 -20.38 15.08 7.42
CA ASP A 124 -19.63 15.91 8.38
C ASP A 124 -18.25 16.24 7.78
N LEU A 125 -18.17 17.37 7.06
CA LEU A 125 -16.97 17.79 6.34
C LEU A 125 -15.80 18.05 7.31
N GLU A 126 -16.08 18.61 8.50
CA GLU A 126 -15.06 18.86 9.51
C GLU A 126 -14.47 17.55 10.02
N LEU A 127 -15.31 16.55 10.33
CA LEU A 127 -14.85 15.23 10.76
C LEU A 127 -13.98 14.53 9.70
N TRP A 128 -14.32 14.65 8.42
CA TRP A 128 -13.53 14.04 7.34
C TRP A 128 -12.17 14.72 7.15
N ILE A 129 -12.09 16.04 7.32
CA ILE A 129 -10.87 16.83 7.08
C ILE A 129 -9.96 16.86 8.32
N GLU A 130 -10.51 17.22 9.47
CA GLU A 130 -9.81 17.50 10.73
C GLU A 130 -9.94 16.37 11.76
N GLY A 131 -10.90 15.46 11.59
CA GLY A 131 -11.08 14.32 12.50
C GLY A 131 -9.93 13.31 12.42
N THR A 132 -9.66 12.63 13.53
CA THR A 132 -8.64 11.57 13.62
C THR A 132 -9.24 10.19 13.33
N GLY A 133 -8.38 9.23 13.00
CA GLY A 133 -8.75 7.86 12.70
C GLY A 133 -9.64 7.72 11.46
N ILE A 134 -10.50 6.72 11.51
CA ILE A 134 -11.47 6.36 10.48
C ILE A 134 -12.83 6.96 10.86
N PRO A 135 -13.42 7.86 10.06
CA PRO A 135 -14.74 8.40 10.32
C PRO A 135 -15.82 7.31 10.44
N PRO A 136 -16.84 7.46 11.32
CA PRO A 136 -17.86 6.44 11.53
C PRO A 136 -18.72 6.12 10.29
N ASP A 137 -18.86 7.06 9.37
CA ASP A 137 -19.58 6.89 8.10
C ASP A 137 -18.67 6.45 6.94
N ALA A 138 -17.40 6.17 7.22
CA ALA A 138 -16.54 5.47 6.28
C ALA A 138 -16.94 3.99 6.21
N HIS A 139 -17.08 3.46 5.00
CA HIS A 139 -17.54 2.08 4.81
C HIS A 139 -16.45 1.24 4.15
N GLU A 140 -16.17 0.08 4.74
CA GLU A 140 -15.28 -0.92 4.16
C GLU A 140 -15.87 -1.39 2.82
N PRO A 141 -15.10 -1.29 1.72
CA PRO A 141 -15.55 -1.78 0.42
C PRO A 141 -15.69 -3.31 0.44
N VAL A 142 -16.68 -3.82 -0.29
CA VAL A 142 -16.79 -5.26 -0.57
C VAL A 142 -16.04 -5.56 -1.87
N SER A 143 -15.09 -6.48 -1.82
CA SER A 143 -14.38 -6.98 -3.00
C SER A 143 -14.35 -8.50 -3.00
N TYR A 144 -15.02 -9.11 -3.98
CA TYR A 144 -15.03 -10.56 -4.16
C TYR A 144 -13.63 -11.11 -4.41
N LEU A 145 -12.85 -10.46 -5.28
CA LEU A 145 -11.46 -10.85 -5.56
C LEU A 145 -10.60 -10.82 -4.30
N TYR A 146 -10.72 -9.75 -3.50
CA TYR A 146 -9.99 -9.63 -2.24
C TYR A 146 -10.34 -10.78 -1.29
N THR A 147 -11.63 -11.04 -1.06
CA THR A 147 -12.09 -12.13 -0.19
C THR A 147 -11.64 -13.50 -0.70
N LYS A 148 -11.70 -13.75 -2.01
CA LYS A 148 -11.25 -15.00 -2.64
C LYS A 148 -9.75 -15.22 -2.42
N ILE A 149 -8.93 -14.21 -2.69
CA ILE A 149 -7.47 -14.28 -2.52
C ILE A 149 -7.09 -14.54 -1.07
N LEU A 150 -7.74 -13.83 -0.12
CA LEU A 150 -7.50 -14.07 1.31
C LEU A 150 -7.93 -15.47 1.75
N SER A 151 -9.02 -16.01 1.19
CA SER A 151 -9.44 -17.39 1.45
C SER A 151 -8.38 -18.38 0.99
N LEU A 152 -7.84 -18.22 -0.22
CA LEU A 152 -6.77 -19.07 -0.76
C LEU A 152 -5.49 -18.96 0.08
N ALA A 153 -5.12 -17.76 0.51
CA ALA A 153 -3.97 -17.56 1.40
C ALA A 153 -4.17 -18.21 2.78
N LYS A 154 -5.42 -18.24 3.28
CA LYS A 154 -5.77 -18.94 4.51
C LYS A 154 -5.71 -20.47 4.33
N ASP A 155 -6.21 -20.98 3.21
CA ASP A 155 -6.16 -22.40 2.88
C ASP A 155 -4.72 -22.91 2.69
N PHE A 156 -3.80 -22.05 2.25
CA PHE A 156 -2.37 -22.36 2.22
C PHE A 156 -1.82 -22.75 3.59
N LYS A 157 -2.31 -22.12 4.67
CA LYS A 157 -1.92 -22.47 6.05
C LYS A 157 -2.32 -23.89 6.42
N LEU A 158 -3.31 -24.44 5.73
CA LEU A 158 -3.81 -25.81 5.88
C LEU A 158 -3.13 -26.78 4.88
N GLY A 159 -2.05 -26.35 4.22
CA GLY A 159 -1.32 -27.14 3.22
C GLY A 159 -1.97 -27.18 1.84
N LYS A 160 -3.00 -26.37 1.58
CA LYS A 160 -3.70 -26.34 0.29
C LYS A 160 -3.18 -25.19 -0.57
N MET A 161 -2.44 -25.53 -1.63
CA MET A 161 -2.04 -24.54 -2.63
C MET A 161 -3.19 -24.21 -3.58
N PRO A 162 -3.28 -22.96 -4.07
CA PRO A 162 -4.22 -22.61 -5.11
C PRO A 162 -3.92 -23.40 -6.37
N LYS A 163 -4.98 -23.82 -7.07
CA LYS A 163 -4.88 -24.49 -8.36
C LYS A 163 -4.60 -23.47 -9.46
N GLU A 164 -4.02 -23.93 -10.57
CA GLU A 164 -3.66 -23.05 -11.70
C GLU A 164 -4.89 -22.32 -12.26
N GLU A 165 -6.05 -22.98 -12.30
CA GLU A 165 -7.29 -22.38 -12.80
C GLU A 165 -7.83 -21.28 -11.86
N GLU A 166 -7.52 -21.35 -10.57
CA GLU A 166 -7.96 -20.33 -9.59
C GLU A 166 -7.15 -19.04 -9.70
N THR A 167 -5.94 -19.14 -10.27
CA THR A 167 -4.94 -18.08 -10.39
C THR A 167 -4.66 -17.69 -11.85
N ALA A 168 -5.37 -18.27 -12.82
CA ALA A 168 -5.11 -18.09 -14.25
C ALA A 168 -5.20 -16.62 -14.68
N ASP A 169 -6.15 -15.88 -14.12
CA ASP A 169 -6.41 -14.47 -14.43
C ASP A 169 -5.68 -13.50 -13.48
N TRP A 170 -4.79 -13.99 -12.60
CA TRP A 170 -4.13 -13.12 -11.62
C TRP A 170 -3.05 -12.27 -12.25
N GLY A 171 -3.15 -10.97 -12.02
CA GLY A 171 -2.11 -10.00 -12.30
C GLY A 171 -1.15 -9.83 -11.12
N GLY A 172 -0.30 -8.81 -11.23
CA GLY A 172 0.69 -8.52 -10.19
C GLY A 172 0.08 -8.14 -8.85
N ARG A 173 -1.08 -7.49 -8.85
CA ARG A 173 -1.76 -7.04 -7.64
C ARG A 173 -2.34 -8.20 -6.84
N GLU A 174 -2.95 -9.15 -7.54
CA GLU A 174 -3.53 -10.36 -6.96
C GLU A 174 -2.44 -11.25 -6.37
N TRP A 175 -1.34 -11.44 -7.10
CA TRP A 175 -0.18 -12.20 -6.63
C TRP A 175 0.51 -11.54 -5.43
N GLU A 176 0.74 -10.22 -5.48
CA GLU A 176 1.30 -9.49 -4.34
C GLU A 176 0.40 -9.65 -3.12
N LEU A 177 -0.91 -9.47 -3.28
CA LEU A 177 -1.87 -9.62 -2.19
C LEU A 177 -1.85 -11.05 -1.61
N TYR A 178 -1.82 -12.08 -2.46
CA TYR A 178 -1.75 -13.46 -2.01
C TYR A 178 -0.50 -13.72 -1.17
N LEU A 179 0.68 -13.36 -1.69
CA LEU A 179 1.97 -13.56 -1.02
C LEU A 179 2.05 -12.81 0.32
N GLU A 180 1.55 -11.57 0.38
CA GLU A 180 1.54 -10.76 1.60
C GLU A 180 0.59 -11.31 2.69
N ASN A 181 -0.36 -12.18 2.35
CA ASN A 181 -1.31 -12.76 3.31
C ASN A 181 -1.04 -14.24 3.64
N LEU A 182 0.04 -14.81 3.10
CA LEU A 182 0.57 -16.09 3.57
C LEU A 182 1.08 -15.98 5.03
N PRO A 183 1.30 -17.10 5.75
CA PRO A 183 2.04 -17.06 7.01
C PRO A 183 3.36 -16.31 6.87
N LYS A 184 3.78 -15.60 7.92
CA LYS A 184 5.04 -14.83 7.91
C LYS A 184 6.26 -15.70 7.58
N SER A 185 6.20 -16.98 7.92
CA SER A 185 7.20 -17.99 7.60
C SER A 185 6.46 -19.28 7.24
N ILE A 186 6.90 -19.96 6.20
CA ILE A 186 6.34 -21.24 5.73
C ILE A 186 7.46 -22.28 5.63
N GLU A 187 7.11 -23.56 5.52
CA GLU A 187 8.10 -24.62 5.36
C GLU A 187 8.90 -24.43 4.05
N VAL A 188 10.21 -24.71 4.09
CA VAL A 188 11.10 -24.57 2.93
C VAL A 188 10.60 -25.38 1.73
N SER A 189 10.04 -26.57 1.96
CA SER A 189 9.45 -27.40 0.91
C SER A 189 8.23 -26.75 0.24
N GLN A 190 7.41 -26.01 1.00
CA GLN A 190 6.22 -25.35 0.47
C GLN A 190 6.60 -24.16 -0.41
N ILE A 191 7.57 -23.36 0.02
CA ILE A 191 8.04 -22.22 -0.78
C ILE A 191 8.79 -22.66 -2.04
N GLN A 192 9.55 -23.76 -1.98
CA GLN A 192 10.17 -24.38 -3.15
C GLN A 192 9.12 -24.79 -4.19
N ILE A 193 8.02 -25.42 -3.75
CA ILE A 193 6.93 -25.81 -4.66
C ILE A 193 6.23 -24.57 -5.24
N LEU A 194 6.02 -23.51 -4.46
CA LEU A 194 5.45 -22.26 -4.98
C LEU A 194 6.34 -21.65 -6.07
N ASP A 195 7.64 -21.59 -5.84
CA ASP A 195 8.57 -21.00 -6.80
C ASP A 195 8.74 -21.87 -8.05
N ALA A 196 8.78 -23.19 -7.89
CA ALA A 196 8.84 -24.11 -9.02
C ALA A 196 7.60 -23.99 -9.92
N ARG A 197 6.42 -23.74 -9.33
CA ARG A 197 5.17 -23.60 -10.08
C ARG A 197 5.03 -22.24 -10.76
N TYR A 198 5.32 -21.15 -10.04
CA TYR A 198 4.99 -19.80 -10.49
C TYR A 198 6.20 -18.91 -10.82
N ARG A 199 7.42 -19.40 -10.57
CA ARG A 199 8.70 -18.71 -10.86
C ARG A 199 8.75 -17.29 -10.30
N PHE A 200 8.34 -17.13 -9.04
CA PHE A 200 8.24 -15.82 -8.41
C PHE A 200 9.61 -15.18 -8.14
N SER A 201 10.62 -15.98 -7.81
CA SER A 201 12.00 -15.52 -7.65
C SER A 201 12.54 -14.86 -8.92
N GLU A 202 12.13 -15.31 -10.10
CA GLU A 202 12.56 -14.80 -11.40
C GLU A 202 11.57 -13.82 -12.04
N SER A 203 10.52 -13.43 -11.32
CA SER A 203 9.46 -12.58 -11.86
C SER A 203 10.00 -11.23 -12.30
N LYS A 204 9.60 -10.79 -13.50
CA LYS A 204 9.87 -9.43 -13.99
C LYS A 204 9.02 -8.37 -13.28
N ASN A 205 7.95 -8.79 -12.60
CA ASN A 205 7.16 -7.90 -11.77
C ASN A 205 7.77 -7.85 -10.37
N TYR A 206 8.42 -6.73 -10.06
CA TYR A 206 9.11 -6.54 -8.78
C TYR A 206 8.18 -6.51 -7.56
N ASP A 207 6.91 -6.16 -7.71
CA ASP A 207 5.96 -6.23 -6.60
C ASP A 207 5.72 -7.70 -6.19
N ILE A 208 5.61 -8.60 -7.17
CA ILE A 208 5.55 -10.06 -6.92
C ILE A 208 6.88 -10.59 -6.41
N LYS A 209 7.98 -10.29 -7.12
CA LYS A 209 9.32 -10.79 -6.81
C LYS A 209 9.72 -10.43 -5.38
N VAL A 210 9.56 -9.17 -5.00
CA VAL A 210 9.93 -8.70 -3.66
C VAL A 210 9.03 -9.28 -2.58
N ALA A 211 7.73 -9.41 -2.81
CA ALA A 211 6.82 -10.07 -1.86
C ALA A 211 7.22 -11.54 -1.62
N PHE A 212 7.59 -12.25 -2.69
CA PHE A 212 8.08 -13.62 -2.61
C PHE A 212 9.45 -13.71 -1.90
N LEU A 213 10.42 -12.88 -2.29
CA LEU A 213 11.75 -12.88 -1.67
C LEU A 213 11.70 -12.52 -0.18
N GLN A 214 10.80 -11.61 0.22
CA GLN A 214 10.54 -11.30 1.62
C GLN A 214 10.05 -12.54 2.40
N LEU A 215 9.13 -13.31 1.81
CA LEU A 215 8.66 -14.56 2.38
C LEU A 215 9.78 -15.63 2.42
N ALA A 216 10.63 -15.68 1.38
CA ALA A 216 11.77 -16.60 1.31
C ALA A 216 12.80 -16.36 2.41
N ILE A 217 13.15 -15.10 2.66
CA ILE A 217 14.01 -14.72 3.78
C ILE A 217 13.38 -15.16 5.09
N SER A 218 12.11 -14.83 5.31
CA SER A 218 11.38 -15.17 6.54
C SER A 218 11.18 -16.68 6.75
N SER A 219 11.23 -17.46 5.66
CA SER A 219 11.11 -18.92 5.63
C SER A 219 12.46 -19.64 5.59
N LYS A 220 13.58 -18.90 5.68
CA LYS A 220 14.96 -19.44 5.64
C LYS A 220 15.27 -20.26 4.39
N TYR A 221 14.67 -19.89 3.26
CA TYR A 221 14.93 -20.53 1.98
C TYR A 221 16.22 -19.99 1.35
N ARG A 222 17.35 -20.60 1.71
CA ARG A 222 18.71 -20.13 1.37
C ARG A 222 19.00 -20.08 -0.13
N ASP A 223 18.39 -20.97 -0.92
CA ASP A 223 18.64 -21.00 -2.37
C ASP A 223 18.20 -19.69 -3.05
N CYS A 224 17.27 -18.94 -2.45
CA CYS A 224 16.87 -17.62 -2.94
C CYS A 224 17.79 -16.47 -2.55
N TYR A 225 18.79 -16.67 -1.68
CA TYR A 225 19.61 -15.56 -1.16
C TYR A 225 20.45 -14.89 -2.26
N ALA A 226 20.89 -15.65 -3.26
CA ALA A 226 21.56 -15.09 -4.43
C ALA A 226 20.63 -14.11 -5.19
N GLU A 227 19.35 -14.44 -5.30
CA GLU A 227 18.36 -13.59 -5.96
C GLU A 227 17.94 -12.39 -5.10
N VAL A 228 17.94 -12.54 -3.77
CA VAL A 228 17.79 -11.43 -2.81
C VAL A 228 18.92 -10.42 -3.00
N GLU A 229 20.17 -10.87 -3.01
CA GLU A 229 21.34 -10.03 -3.19
C GLU A 229 21.31 -9.31 -4.54
N LYS A 230 21.07 -10.05 -5.61
CA LYS A 230 20.95 -9.47 -6.95
C LYS A 230 19.86 -8.40 -6.99
N THR A 231 18.68 -8.70 -6.44
CA THR A 231 17.55 -7.75 -6.39
C THR A 231 17.91 -6.48 -5.63
N LEU A 232 18.54 -6.60 -4.45
CA LEU A 232 18.96 -5.45 -3.64
C LEU A 232 19.98 -4.57 -4.38
N LYS A 233 20.90 -5.16 -5.14
CA LYS A 233 21.89 -4.43 -5.94
C LYS A 233 21.32 -3.77 -7.20
N GLU A 234 20.20 -4.28 -7.73
CA GLU A 234 19.57 -3.77 -8.96
C GLU A 234 18.53 -2.67 -8.71
N VAL A 235 17.88 -2.64 -7.54
CA VAL A 235 16.77 -1.72 -7.26
C VAL A 235 17.15 -0.58 -6.30
N GLY A 236 16.63 0.62 -6.54
CA GLY A 236 16.73 1.76 -5.62
C GLY A 236 15.41 2.15 -4.93
N ARG A 237 14.30 1.47 -5.26
CA ARG A 237 12.97 1.87 -4.78
C ARG A 237 12.82 1.52 -3.30
N MET A 238 12.60 2.54 -2.47
CA MET A 238 12.47 2.39 -1.01
C MET A 238 11.47 1.31 -0.57
N ARG A 239 10.34 1.18 -1.29
CA ARG A 239 9.32 0.15 -1.04
C ARG A 239 9.91 -1.27 -1.07
N TYR A 240 10.87 -1.52 -1.96
CA TYR A 240 11.52 -2.82 -2.12
C TYR A 240 12.66 -3.02 -1.12
N LEU A 241 13.56 -2.04 -1.04
CA LEU A 241 14.68 -2.04 -0.10
C LEU A 241 14.19 -2.25 1.34
N ARG A 242 13.18 -1.49 1.77
CA ARG A 242 12.60 -1.59 3.12
C ARG A 242 12.06 -2.99 3.41
N LYS A 243 11.35 -3.61 2.47
CA LYS A 243 10.77 -4.96 2.68
C LYS A 243 11.87 -6.02 2.87
N LEU A 244 12.89 -6.01 2.00
CA LEU A 244 13.95 -7.02 2.03
C LEU A 244 14.94 -6.81 3.18
N TYR A 245 15.40 -5.58 3.41
CA TYR A 245 16.30 -5.28 4.54
C TYR A 245 15.61 -5.48 5.88
N ALA A 246 14.33 -5.13 6.04
CA ALA A 246 13.60 -5.44 7.27
C ALA A 246 13.50 -6.95 7.51
N ALA A 247 13.22 -7.74 6.47
CA ALA A 247 13.18 -9.20 6.59
C ALA A 247 14.53 -9.80 6.98
N LEU A 248 15.64 -9.29 6.43
CA LEU A 248 16.98 -9.75 6.77
C LEU A 248 17.45 -9.29 8.17
N ALA A 249 17.16 -8.04 8.56
CA ALA A 249 17.75 -7.42 9.74
C ALA A 249 16.88 -7.54 11.00
N GLN A 250 15.55 -7.69 10.88
CA GLN A 250 14.60 -7.66 11.99
C GLN A 250 13.82 -8.98 12.16
N GLY A 251 14.17 -10.01 11.39
CA GLY A 251 13.56 -11.33 11.47
C GLY A 251 13.85 -12.06 12.79
N PRO A 252 12.96 -12.97 13.25
CA PRO A 252 13.19 -13.76 14.46
C PRO A 252 14.33 -14.76 14.26
N GLY A 253 15.43 -14.47 14.95
CA GLY A 253 16.70 -15.16 14.83
C GLY A 253 17.53 -14.57 13.68
N MET A 254 18.82 -14.40 13.96
CA MET A 254 19.94 -14.84 13.10
C MET A 254 21.01 -13.78 12.93
N GLU A 255 22.23 -14.22 13.16
CA GLU A 255 23.46 -13.52 12.85
C GLU A 255 23.79 -13.61 11.35
N GLU A 256 23.44 -14.71 10.67
CA GLU A 256 23.77 -14.97 9.27
C GLU A 256 23.07 -14.00 8.30
N GLU A 257 21.76 -13.82 8.41
CA GLU A 257 20.97 -12.89 7.59
C GLU A 257 21.37 -11.44 7.86
N LYS A 258 21.74 -11.12 9.11
CA LYS A 258 22.30 -9.80 9.46
C LYS A 258 23.66 -9.58 8.83
N ILE A 259 24.56 -10.57 8.87
CA ILE A 259 25.85 -10.52 8.18
C ILE A 259 25.63 -10.34 6.67
N LEU A 260 24.71 -11.11 6.09
CA LEU A 260 24.36 -11.00 4.68
C LEU A 260 23.84 -9.59 4.34
N ALA A 261 22.92 -9.05 5.14
CA ALA A 261 22.38 -7.70 4.93
C ALA A 261 23.46 -6.62 5.01
N ASN A 262 24.34 -6.69 6.02
CA ASN A 262 25.44 -5.74 6.18
C ASN A 262 26.42 -5.83 5.00
N ARG A 263 26.79 -7.05 4.58
CA ARG A 263 27.65 -7.26 3.41
C ARG A 263 27.02 -6.66 2.15
N ILE A 264 25.79 -7.03 1.82
CA ILE A 264 25.09 -6.51 0.64
C ILE A 264 24.96 -4.99 0.70
N TYR A 265 24.62 -4.42 1.87
CA TYR A 265 24.55 -2.97 2.04
C TYR A 265 25.90 -2.30 1.77
N SER A 266 26.99 -2.81 2.34
CA SER A 266 28.33 -2.24 2.11
C SER A 266 28.76 -2.25 0.64
N GLU A 267 28.30 -3.24 -0.13
CA GLU A 267 28.60 -3.37 -1.56
C GLU A 267 27.67 -2.53 -2.45
N ALA A 268 26.46 -2.18 -1.99
CA ALA A 268 25.42 -1.51 -2.77
C ALA A 268 25.14 -0.07 -2.32
N CYS A 269 25.57 0.36 -1.12
CA CYS A 269 25.12 1.62 -0.53
C CYS A 269 25.43 2.84 -1.40
N GLU A 270 26.58 2.85 -2.09
CA GLU A 270 26.97 3.94 -2.99
C GLU A 270 26.02 4.12 -4.19
N SER A 271 25.30 3.08 -4.60
CA SER A 271 24.32 3.15 -5.70
C SER A 271 22.92 3.59 -5.22
N TYR A 272 22.67 3.56 -3.92
CA TYR A 272 21.40 3.98 -3.35
C TYR A 272 21.28 5.50 -3.24
N HIS A 273 20.05 6.00 -3.37
CA HIS A 273 19.76 7.39 -3.06
C HIS A 273 20.05 7.69 -1.58
N PRO A 274 20.55 8.89 -1.20
CA PRO A 274 20.90 9.21 0.20
C PRO A 274 19.76 9.00 1.21
N ILE A 275 18.51 9.23 0.82
CA ILE A 275 17.34 8.95 1.67
C ILE A 275 17.19 7.44 1.91
N ALA A 276 17.44 6.61 0.89
CA ALA A 276 17.42 5.16 1.01
C ALA A 276 18.52 4.63 1.92
N GLN A 277 19.73 5.19 1.84
CA GLN A 277 20.82 4.87 2.75
C GLN A 277 20.41 5.09 4.21
N ARG A 278 19.93 6.30 4.55
CA ARG A 278 19.50 6.65 5.92
C ARG A 278 18.41 5.70 6.45
N VAL A 279 17.42 5.40 5.62
CA VAL A 279 16.33 4.50 5.99
C VAL A 279 16.85 3.08 6.24
N VAL A 280 17.70 2.54 5.37
CA VAL A 280 18.26 1.19 5.53
C VAL A 280 19.20 1.13 6.74
N GLU A 281 20.05 2.12 6.94
CA GLU A 281 20.92 2.25 8.12
C GLU A 281 20.13 2.23 9.43
N SER A 282 19.00 2.96 9.48
CA SER A 282 18.13 2.96 10.66
C SER A 282 17.58 1.56 11.02
N MET A 283 17.52 0.64 10.05
CA MET A 283 17.05 -0.74 10.29
C MET A 283 18.12 -1.61 10.93
N PHE A 284 19.40 -1.30 10.74
CA PHE A 284 20.51 -1.98 11.40
C PHE A 284 20.67 -1.49 12.84
N SER A 285 20.49 -0.20 13.09
CA SER A 285 20.65 0.43 14.41
C SER A 285 19.57 0.09 15.43
N LYS A 286 18.36 -0.33 14.98
CA LYS A 286 17.24 -0.72 15.88
C LYS A 286 17.43 -2.08 16.59
N ASN A 287 18.62 -2.67 16.51
CA ASN A 287 18.96 -3.98 17.08
C ASN A 287 20.03 -3.92 18.20
N LEU A 288 20.31 -2.73 18.75
CA LEU A 288 21.13 -2.52 19.95
C LEU A 288 20.27 -2.17 21.16
#